data_AF-A0A286DNH5-F1
#
_entry.id   AF-A0A286DNH5-F1
#
_cell.length_a   1.000
_cell.length_b   1.000
_cell.length_c   1.000
_cell.angle_alpha   90.00
_cell.angle_beta   90.00
_cell.angle_gamma   90.00
#
_symmetry.space_group_name_H-M   'P 1'
#
loop_
_entity.id
_entity.type
_entity.pdbx_description
1 polymer ?
#
loop_
_entity_poly.entity_id
_entity_poly.type
_entity_poly.pdbx_seq_one_letter_code
_entity_poly.pdbx_strand_id
1 'polypeptide(L)'
;MKKLTWLVLFMLSGCAGTTTPQPQTPAKAPAGFIKVLADERVTSYVDFRVISTYQGNSHLRRFYFINNYAKQTQIIKNPPVYVSSSRAIDVINCDKNQRAVMGRTLFSKPFAEGDLIHASPDVGQWETYPKDSLFGIIAESMCSIPVERLKPEPAKENRKPLLD
;
A
#
# COMPACT_ATOMS: atom_id res chain seq x y z
N MET A 1 67.27 -28.23 -5.40
CA MET A 1 66.19 -27.29 -5.79
C MET A 1 64.83 -27.94 -5.54
N LYS A 2 63.79 -27.13 -5.35
CA LYS A 2 62.36 -27.43 -5.07
C LYS A 2 61.97 -27.65 -3.60
N LYS A 3 61.63 -26.53 -2.95
CA LYS A 3 60.72 -26.45 -1.82
C LYS A 3 59.28 -26.55 -2.36
N LEU A 4 58.47 -27.43 -1.79
CA LEU A 4 57.06 -27.61 -2.12
C LEU A 4 56.23 -26.74 -1.18
N THR A 5 55.77 -25.60 -1.67
CA THR A 5 54.90 -24.67 -0.92
C THR A 5 53.45 -25.07 -1.16
N TRP A 6 52.75 -25.54 -0.11
CA TRP A 6 51.33 -25.86 -0.18
C TRP A 6 50.52 -24.58 0.09
N LEU A 7 49.88 -24.03 -0.95
CA LEU A 7 48.94 -22.91 -0.82
C LEU A 7 47.65 -23.42 -0.16
N VAL A 8 47.37 -22.95 1.06
CA VAL A 8 46.06 -23.07 1.68
C VAL A 8 45.13 -22.08 1.00
N LEU A 9 44.20 -22.61 0.21
CA LEU A 9 43.12 -21.83 -0.40
C LEU A 9 42.12 -21.46 0.70
N PHE A 10 42.16 -20.20 1.17
CA PHE A 10 41.09 -19.63 1.96
C PHE A 10 39.83 -19.55 1.09
N MET A 11 38.91 -20.50 1.25
CA MET A 11 37.55 -20.36 0.73
C MET A 11 36.85 -19.27 1.55
N LEU A 12 36.91 -18.03 1.05
CA LEU A 12 35.98 -16.98 1.42
C LEU A 12 34.61 -17.37 0.87
N SER A 13 33.89 -18.27 1.56
CA SER A 13 32.45 -18.41 1.38
C SER A 13 31.81 -17.15 1.94
N GLY A 14 31.73 -16.11 1.11
CA GLY A 14 30.90 -14.96 1.39
C GLY A 14 29.47 -15.45 1.56
N CYS A 15 28.97 -15.43 2.80
CA CYS A 15 27.54 -15.47 3.05
C CYS A 15 26.95 -14.23 2.40
N ALA A 16 26.55 -14.35 1.13
CA ALA A 16 25.60 -13.43 0.54
C ALA A 16 24.31 -13.61 1.32
N GLY A 17 24.14 -12.81 2.38
CA GLY A 17 22.92 -12.73 3.16
C GLY A 17 21.79 -12.29 2.24
N THR A 18 21.15 -13.25 1.60
CA THR A 18 19.82 -13.08 1.01
C THR A 18 18.89 -12.91 2.18
N THR A 19 18.56 -11.66 2.52
CA THR A 19 17.54 -11.36 3.51
C THR A 19 16.20 -11.79 2.94
N THR A 20 15.82 -13.03 3.26
CA THR A 20 14.55 -13.62 2.86
C THR A 20 13.40 -12.81 3.45
N PRO A 21 12.39 -12.43 2.63
CA PRO A 21 11.18 -11.79 3.13
C PRO A 21 10.55 -12.62 4.25
N GLN A 22 10.34 -12.01 5.42
CA GLN A 22 9.80 -12.70 6.59
C GLN A 22 8.27 -12.79 6.50
N PRO A 23 7.66 -13.96 6.73
CA PRO A 23 6.22 -14.09 6.84
C PRO A 23 5.66 -13.16 7.91
N GLN A 24 4.54 -12.52 7.62
CA GLN A 24 3.84 -11.68 8.60
C GLN A 24 2.79 -12.51 9.34
N THR A 25 2.72 -12.35 10.67
CA THR A 25 1.59 -12.88 11.43
C THR A 25 0.30 -12.24 10.90
N PRO A 26 -0.74 -13.03 10.57
CA PRO A 26 -2.01 -12.47 10.11
C PRO A 26 -2.58 -11.48 11.13
N ALA A 27 -2.60 -10.20 10.78
CA ALA A 27 -3.16 -9.16 11.62
C ALA A 27 -4.68 -9.09 11.42
N LYS A 28 -5.44 -8.93 12.51
CA LYS A 28 -6.90 -8.77 12.44
C LYS A 28 -7.24 -7.41 11.84
N ALA A 29 -8.06 -7.40 10.79
CA ALA A 29 -8.51 -6.16 10.17
C ALA A 29 -9.31 -5.29 11.16
N PRO A 30 -9.05 -3.97 11.23
CA PRO A 30 -9.87 -3.07 12.02
C PRO A 30 -11.32 -3.04 11.48
N ALA A 31 -12.27 -2.77 12.35
CA ALA A 31 -13.67 -2.60 11.94
C ALA A 31 -13.79 -1.48 10.88
N GLY A 32 -14.62 -1.70 9.86
CA GLY A 32 -14.78 -0.75 8.75
C GLY A 32 -13.78 -0.92 7.60
N PHE A 33 -12.82 -1.84 7.69
CA PHE A 33 -12.05 -2.28 6.53
C PHE A 33 -12.81 -3.40 5.82
N ILE A 34 -13.12 -3.18 4.54
CA ILE A 34 -13.76 -4.19 3.70
C ILE A 34 -12.68 -4.88 2.89
N LYS A 35 -12.52 -6.19 3.08
CA LYS A 35 -11.60 -6.99 2.26
C LYS A 35 -12.18 -7.11 0.85
N VAL A 36 -11.38 -6.78 -0.16
CA VAL A 36 -11.81 -6.74 -1.56
C VAL A 36 -11.11 -7.79 -2.43
N LEU A 37 -9.88 -8.16 -2.08
CA LEU A 37 -9.12 -9.19 -2.80
C LEU A 37 -8.11 -9.83 -1.86
N ALA A 38 -7.81 -11.11 -2.04
CA ALA A 38 -6.73 -11.79 -1.34
C ALA A 38 -6.09 -12.84 -2.24
N ASP A 39 -4.76 -12.84 -2.31
CA ASP A 39 -3.95 -13.93 -2.82
C ASP A 39 -2.83 -14.27 -1.82
N GLU A 40 -1.92 -15.18 -2.18
CA GLU A 40 -0.81 -15.61 -1.31
C GLU A 40 0.22 -14.50 -1.03
N ARG A 41 0.18 -13.38 -1.76
CA ARG A 41 1.14 -12.29 -1.70
C ARG A 41 0.55 -11.04 -1.05
N VAL A 42 -0.73 -10.76 -1.27
CA VAL A 42 -1.37 -9.53 -0.83
C VAL A 42 -2.82 -9.77 -0.41
N THR A 43 -3.23 -9.09 0.65
CA THR A 43 -4.66 -8.89 0.96
C THR A 43 -4.99 -7.42 0.84
N SER A 44 -5.94 -7.10 -0.03
CA SER A 44 -6.39 -5.75 -0.30
C SER A 44 -7.67 -5.42 0.44
N TYR A 45 -7.76 -4.19 0.92
CA TYR A 45 -8.86 -3.65 1.67
C TYR A 45 -9.25 -2.27 1.15
N VAL A 46 -10.50 -1.90 1.41
CA VAL A 46 -10.97 -0.53 1.33
C VAL A 46 -11.30 -0.05 2.74
N ASP A 47 -10.83 1.12 3.14
CA ASP A 47 -11.18 1.73 4.42
C ASP A 47 -12.48 2.55 4.29
N PHE A 48 -13.60 1.97 4.71
CA PHE A 48 -14.92 2.62 4.64
C PHE A 48 -15.09 3.71 5.70
N ARG A 49 -14.22 3.77 6.71
CA ARG A 49 -14.35 4.75 7.82
C ARG A 49 -14.06 6.18 7.37
N VAL A 50 -13.41 6.33 6.21
CA VAL A 50 -12.86 7.61 5.73
C VAL A 50 -13.33 7.97 4.32
N ILE A 51 -14.43 7.36 3.85
CA ILE A 51 -15.01 7.74 2.56
C ILE A 51 -15.53 9.17 2.67
N SER A 52 -15.03 10.04 1.80
CA SER A 52 -15.31 11.47 1.80
C SER A 52 -15.55 11.99 0.39
N THR A 53 -15.98 13.24 0.27
CA THR A 53 -15.79 13.99 -0.98
C THR A 53 -14.30 14.16 -1.28
N TYR A 54 -13.95 14.44 -2.53
CA TYR A 54 -12.60 14.89 -2.88
C TYR A 54 -12.61 16.39 -3.17
N GLN A 55 -11.84 17.17 -2.40
CA GLN A 55 -11.71 18.62 -2.56
C GLN A 55 -13.06 19.37 -2.57
N GLY A 56 -14.01 18.89 -1.75
CA GLY A 56 -15.36 19.47 -1.65
C GLY A 56 -16.29 19.15 -2.83
N ASN A 57 -15.85 18.38 -3.83
CA ASN A 57 -16.69 18.02 -4.96
C ASN A 57 -17.63 16.85 -4.59
N SER A 58 -18.94 17.11 -4.63
CA SER A 58 -20.02 16.16 -4.29
C SER A 58 -20.14 14.96 -5.25
N HIS A 59 -19.58 15.05 -6.45
CA HIS A 59 -19.59 13.99 -7.47
C HIS A 59 -18.40 13.04 -7.35
N LEU A 60 -17.43 13.39 -6.49
CA LEU A 60 -16.22 12.60 -6.30
C LEU A 60 -16.24 11.89 -4.95
N ARG A 61 -15.72 10.67 -4.92
CA ARG A 61 -15.53 9.89 -3.68
C ARG A 61 -14.05 9.60 -3.51
N ARG A 62 -13.48 10.09 -2.42
CA ARG A 62 -12.12 9.79 -1.99
C ARG A 62 -12.17 8.66 -0.97
N PHE A 63 -11.27 7.69 -1.09
CA PHE A 63 -11.12 6.61 -0.13
C PHE A 63 -9.68 6.11 -0.09
N TYR A 64 -9.40 5.18 0.83
CA TYR A 64 -8.12 4.49 0.88
C TYR A 64 -8.26 3.05 0.42
N PHE A 65 -7.44 2.69 -0.58
CA PHE A 65 -7.20 1.31 -0.97
C PHE A 65 -5.91 0.84 -0.32
N ILE A 66 -5.97 -0.20 0.48
CA ILE A 66 -4.89 -0.63 1.37
C ILE A 66 -4.47 -2.05 0.99
N ASN A 67 -3.18 -2.26 0.82
CA ASN A 67 -2.60 -3.57 0.54
C ASN A 67 -1.75 -4.01 1.73
N ASN A 68 -2.08 -5.14 2.35
CA ASN A 68 -1.20 -5.81 3.30
C ASN A 68 -0.41 -6.88 2.58
N TYR A 69 0.91 -6.85 2.72
CA TYR A 69 1.80 -7.83 2.09
C TYR A 69 1.93 -9.07 2.97
N ALA A 70 1.81 -10.26 2.40
CA ALA A 70 1.93 -11.52 3.14
C ALA A 70 3.32 -11.73 3.75
N LYS A 71 4.34 -11.14 3.12
CA LYS A 71 5.72 -11.12 3.62
C LYS A 71 6.19 -9.68 3.75
N GLN A 72 6.94 -9.41 4.80
CA GLN A 72 7.60 -8.14 4.98
C GLN A 72 8.77 -8.04 3.99
N THR A 73 8.72 -7.04 3.12
CA THR A 73 9.78 -6.82 2.13
C THR A 73 10.81 -5.87 2.71
N GLN A 74 12.05 -6.31 2.81
CA GLN A 74 13.16 -5.42 3.13
C GLN A 74 13.52 -4.60 1.90
N ILE A 75 13.51 -3.28 2.04
CA ILE A 75 13.85 -2.35 0.95
C ILE A 75 15.21 -1.68 1.14
N ILE A 76 15.73 -1.62 2.38
CA ILE A 76 17.10 -1.16 2.68
C ILE A 76 17.77 -2.17 3.61
N LYS A 77 19.05 -2.44 3.37
CA LYS A 77 19.84 -3.41 4.15
C LYS A 77 20.39 -2.83 5.46
N ASN A 78 20.91 -1.61 5.44
CA ASN A 78 21.55 -1.00 6.61
C ASN A 78 21.35 0.54 6.67
N PRO A 79 20.66 1.08 7.69
CA PRO A 79 19.86 0.34 8.67
C PRO A 79 18.69 -0.39 7.97
N PRO A 80 18.23 -1.54 8.47
CA PRO A 80 17.22 -2.32 7.79
C PRO A 80 15.86 -1.58 7.79
N VAL A 81 15.30 -1.37 6.59
CA VAL A 81 13.96 -0.78 6.42
C VAL A 81 13.06 -1.78 5.74
N TYR A 82 11.85 -1.91 6.30
CA TYR A 82 10.91 -2.94 5.91
C TYR A 82 9.53 -2.35 5.60
N VAL A 83 8.86 -2.93 4.62
CA VAL A 83 7.50 -2.56 4.21
C VAL A 83 6.55 -3.71 4.45
N SER A 84 5.42 -3.40 5.09
CA SER A 84 4.37 -4.36 5.47
C SER A 84 3.04 -4.06 4.80
N SER A 85 2.78 -2.79 4.48
CA SER A 85 1.57 -2.42 3.75
C SER A 85 1.78 -1.17 2.89
N SER A 86 0.82 -0.93 2.01
CA SER A 86 0.68 0.34 1.28
C SER A 86 -0.74 0.87 1.35
N ARG A 87 -0.87 2.18 1.16
CA ARG A 87 -2.13 2.92 1.02
C ARG A 87 -2.09 3.71 -0.26
N ALA A 88 -3.09 3.55 -1.12
CA ALA A 88 -3.38 4.46 -2.21
C ALA A 88 -4.49 5.42 -1.81
N ILE A 89 -4.37 6.69 -2.22
CA ILE A 89 -5.47 7.65 -2.15
C ILE A 89 -6.23 7.54 -3.47
N ASP A 90 -7.39 6.93 -3.43
CA ASP A 90 -8.20 6.70 -4.61
C ASP A 90 -9.35 7.69 -4.68
N VAL A 91 -9.61 8.20 -5.89
CA VAL A 91 -10.73 9.08 -6.18
C VAL A 91 -11.58 8.46 -7.28
N ILE A 92 -12.86 8.28 -7.01
CA ILE A 92 -13.87 7.83 -7.96
C ILE A 92 -14.71 9.02 -8.40
N ASN A 93 -14.98 9.10 -9.71
CA ASN A 93 -16.01 9.95 -10.28
C ASN A 93 -17.31 9.15 -10.38
N CYS A 94 -18.32 9.53 -9.60
CA CYS A 94 -19.60 8.83 -9.52
C CYS A 94 -20.48 8.97 -10.77
N ASP A 95 -20.18 9.93 -11.64
CA ASP A 95 -20.97 10.17 -12.86
C ASP A 95 -20.40 9.43 -14.08
N LYS A 96 -19.08 9.17 -14.09
CA LYS A 96 -18.35 8.77 -15.31
C LYS A 96 -17.72 7.38 -15.28
N ASN A 97 -17.87 6.62 -14.20
CA ASN A 97 -17.14 5.35 -13.97
C ASN A 97 -15.62 5.52 -14.17
N GLN A 98 -15.07 6.61 -13.61
CA GLN A 98 -13.65 6.92 -13.70
C GLN A 98 -13.02 6.88 -12.32
N ARG A 99 -11.75 6.49 -12.29
CA ARG A 99 -10.92 6.45 -11.09
C ARG A 99 -9.59 7.14 -11.37
N ALA A 100 -9.03 7.77 -10.35
CA ALA A 100 -7.67 8.28 -10.36
C ALA A 100 -7.00 7.98 -9.01
N VAL A 101 -5.71 7.60 -9.06
CA VAL A 101 -4.88 7.38 -7.87
C VAL A 101 -4.07 8.64 -7.61
N MET A 102 -4.31 9.32 -6.49
CA MET A 102 -3.69 10.62 -6.16
C MET A 102 -2.39 10.51 -5.37
N GLY A 103 -1.94 9.28 -5.12
CA GLY A 103 -0.68 9.02 -4.42
C GLY A 103 -0.68 7.68 -3.74
N ARG A 104 0.53 7.21 -3.41
CA ARG A 104 0.75 5.96 -2.69
C ARG A 104 1.74 6.18 -1.55
N THR A 105 1.48 5.54 -0.43
CA THR A 105 2.34 5.59 0.76
C THR A 105 2.65 4.18 1.24
N LEU A 106 3.90 3.93 1.63
CA LEU A 106 4.38 2.66 2.17
C LEU A 106 4.54 2.75 3.70
N PHE A 107 4.24 1.65 4.38
CA PHE A 107 4.16 1.61 5.84
C PHE A 107 4.88 0.42 6.46
N SER A 108 5.42 0.62 7.65
CA SER A 108 6.17 -0.41 8.39
C SER A 108 5.29 -1.50 9.01
N LYS A 109 3.98 -1.24 9.21
CA LYS A 109 3.01 -2.22 9.76
C LYS A 109 1.85 -2.48 8.79
N PRO A 110 1.10 -3.59 8.96
CA PRO A 110 -0.16 -3.82 8.23
C PRO A 110 -1.16 -2.67 8.40
N PHE A 111 -2.15 -2.61 7.52
CA PHE A 111 -3.28 -1.66 7.55
C PHE A 111 -2.92 -0.18 7.41
N ALA A 112 -1.80 0.11 6.72
CA ALA A 112 -1.28 1.46 6.54
C ALA A 112 -0.92 2.17 7.85
N GLU A 113 -0.40 1.40 8.82
CA GLU A 113 -0.01 1.87 10.15
C GLU A 113 1.51 1.84 10.38
N GLY A 114 1.93 2.44 11.49
CA GLY A 114 3.35 2.54 11.86
C GLY A 114 4.05 3.66 11.11
N ASP A 115 5.34 3.45 10.87
CA ASP A 115 6.22 4.46 10.29
C ASP A 115 5.89 4.66 8.82
N LEU A 116 5.90 5.92 8.41
CA LEU A 116 5.79 6.28 7.00
C LEU A 116 7.14 6.00 6.34
N ILE A 117 7.19 4.96 5.52
CA ILE A 117 8.44 4.54 4.90
C ILE A 117 8.77 5.42 3.71
N HIS A 118 7.81 5.59 2.81
CA HIS A 118 7.96 6.38 1.59
C HIS A 118 6.59 6.90 1.15
N ALA A 119 6.54 8.09 0.56
CA ALA A 119 5.34 8.65 -0.03
C ALA A 119 5.64 9.14 -1.44
N SER A 120 4.90 8.61 -2.41
CA SER A 120 4.93 9.05 -3.79
C SER A 120 3.64 9.83 -4.08
N PRO A 121 3.71 11.17 -4.27
CA PRO A 121 2.59 11.90 -4.81
C PRO A 121 2.39 11.47 -6.27
N ASP A 122 1.15 11.19 -6.64
CA ASP A 122 0.79 10.82 -8.01
C ASP A 122 -0.17 11.88 -8.54
N VAL A 123 0.10 12.43 -9.72
CA VAL A 123 -0.86 13.30 -10.41
C VAL A 123 -1.83 12.36 -11.10
N GLY A 124 -2.78 11.85 -10.31
CA GLY A 124 -3.68 10.78 -10.72
C GLY A 124 -4.33 11.06 -12.07
N GLN A 125 -4.02 10.22 -13.04
CA GLN A 125 -4.69 10.23 -14.34
C GLN A 125 -6.04 9.54 -14.21
N TRP A 126 -7.05 10.10 -14.87
CA TRP A 126 -8.37 9.49 -14.90
C TRP A 126 -8.39 8.30 -15.84
N GLU A 127 -8.73 7.13 -15.29
CA GLU A 127 -8.91 5.90 -16.02
C GLU A 127 -10.36 5.44 -15.90
N THR A 128 -10.94 5.01 -17.00
CA THR A 128 -12.28 4.40 -17.01
C THR A 128 -12.19 2.96 -16.50
N TYR A 129 -13.12 2.57 -15.63
CA TYR A 129 -13.29 1.18 -15.22
C TYR A 129 -14.61 0.59 -15.73
N PRO A 130 -14.66 -0.72 -16.06
CA PRO A 130 -15.92 -1.42 -16.33
C PRO A 130 -16.79 -1.47 -15.07
N LYS A 131 -18.11 -1.35 -15.24
CA LYS A 131 -19.07 -1.39 -14.10
C LYS A 131 -19.09 -2.73 -13.38
N ASP A 132 -18.85 -3.82 -14.10
CA ASP A 132 -18.78 -5.19 -13.61
C ASP A 132 -17.39 -5.57 -13.05
N SER A 133 -16.42 -4.66 -13.12
CA SER A 133 -15.11 -4.85 -12.50
C SER A 133 -15.17 -4.70 -10.98
N LEU A 134 -14.11 -5.15 -10.29
CA LEU A 134 -13.96 -4.93 -8.84
C LEU A 134 -14.14 -3.46 -8.45
N PHE A 135 -13.54 -2.53 -9.22
CA PHE A 135 -13.69 -1.10 -8.95
C PHE A 135 -15.07 -0.56 -9.29
N GLY A 136 -15.77 -1.14 -10.26
CA GLY A 136 -17.17 -0.82 -10.54
C GLY A 136 -18.07 -1.16 -9.35
N ILE A 137 -17.90 -2.36 -8.76
CA ILE A 137 -18.65 -2.80 -7.57
C ILE A 137 -18.33 -1.92 -6.36
N ILE A 138 -17.04 -1.62 -6.12
CA ILE A 138 -16.62 -0.71 -5.04
C ILE A 138 -17.23 0.68 -5.24
N ALA A 139 -17.19 1.19 -6.47
CA ALA A 139 -17.72 2.50 -6.82
C ALA A 139 -19.22 2.60 -6.60
N GLU A 140 -19.99 1.60 -7.03
CA GLU A 140 -21.44 1.57 -6.83
C GLU A 140 -21.80 1.68 -5.34
N SER A 141 -21.10 0.92 -4.49
CA SER A 141 -21.29 0.97 -3.04
C SER A 141 -20.99 2.37 -2.47
N MET A 142 -19.87 2.98 -2.86
CA MET A 142 -19.45 4.29 -2.34
C MET A 142 -20.30 5.45 -2.86
N CYS A 143 -20.67 5.40 -4.15
CA CYS A 143 -21.44 6.45 -4.80
C CYS A 143 -22.91 6.43 -4.38
N SER A 144 -23.41 5.31 -3.85
CA SER A 144 -24.73 5.21 -3.23
C SER A 144 -24.80 5.89 -1.85
N ILE A 145 -23.67 6.26 -1.25
CA ILE A 145 -23.65 6.99 0.02
C ILE A 145 -24.06 8.47 -0.24
N PRO A 146 -25.14 8.95 0.39
CA PRO A 146 -25.54 10.35 0.29
C PRO A 146 -24.44 11.28 0.78
N VAL A 147 -24.25 12.42 0.10
CA VAL A 147 -23.12 13.33 0.33
C VAL A 147 -23.09 13.84 1.76
N GLU A 148 -24.25 14.14 2.33
CA GLU A 148 -24.43 14.60 3.71
C GLU A 148 -24.07 13.56 4.77
N ARG A 149 -23.91 12.29 4.39
CA ARG A 149 -23.47 11.20 5.28
C ARG A 149 -21.98 10.88 5.16
N LEU A 150 -21.29 11.49 4.20
CA LEU A 150 -19.86 11.30 4.02
C LEU A 150 -19.08 11.91 5.20
N LYS A 151 -17.92 11.32 5.48
CA LYS A 151 -17.01 11.87 6.49
C LYS A 151 -16.26 13.08 5.90
N PRO A 152 -15.76 13.98 6.76
CA PRO A 152 -14.82 15.00 6.33
C PRO A 152 -13.61 14.38 5.62
N GLU A 153 -13.07 15.09 4.63
CA GLU A 153 -11.86 14.63 3.96
C GLU A 153 -10.71 14.51 4.98
N PRO A 154 -10.02 13.35 5.03
CA PRO A 154 -8.88 13.18 5.93
C PRO A 154 -7.80 14.24 5.69
N ALA A 155 -7.16 14.67 6.77
CA ALA A 155 -6.02 15.56 6.68
C ALA A 155 -4.92 14.98 5.77
N LYS A 156 -4.22 15.87 5.05
CA LYS A 156 -3.05 15.47 4.27
C LYS A 156 -2.01 14.85 5.18
N GLU A 157 -1.38 13.79 4.69
CA GLU A 157 -0.26 13.16 5.37
C GLU A 157 0.90 14.17 5.47
N ASN A 158 1.28 14.50 6.71
CA ASN A 158 2.31 15.49 7.01
C ASN A 158 3.52 14.91 7.75
N ARG A 159 3.50 13.59 8.03
CA ARG A 159 4.65 12.90 8.60
C ARG A 159 5.78 12.87 7.59
N LYS A 160 7.01 13.09 8.06
CA LYS A 160 8.21 12.96 7.23
C LYS A 160 8.44 11.46 6.89
N PRO A 161 8.60 11.08 5.61
CA PRO A 161 9.01 9.74 5.25
C PRO A 161 10.38 9.37 5.82
N LEU A 162 10.58 8.08 6.09
CA LEU A 162 11.93 7.56 6.36
C LEU A 162 12.81 7.68 5.11
N LEU A 163 12.22 7.51 3.93
CA LEU A 163 12.87 7.53 2.62
C LEU A 163 12.20 8.56 1.70
N ASP A 164 12.99 9.50 1.21
CA ASP A 164 12.59 10.49 0.22
C ASP A 164 12.71 9.95 -1.21
#